data_AF-A0A2X3JWU2-F1
#
_entry.id   AF-A0A2X3JWU2-F1
#
_cell.length_a   1.000
_cell.length_b   1.000
_cell.length_c   1.000
_cell.angle_alpha   90.00
_cell.angle_beta   90.00
_cell.angle_gamma   90.00
#
_symmetry.space_group_name_H-M   'P 1'
#
loop_
_entity.id
_entity.type
_entity.pdbx_description
1 polymer ?
#
loop_
_entity_poly.entity_id
_entity_poly.type
_entity_poly.pdbx_seq_one_letter_code
_entity_poly.pdbx_strand_id
1 'polypeptide(L)'
;MIIEGFRGADDEDEEPRRRHGFWLLVTTAIATSLDAMAVGVGLAFLQVNIIATALAIGCATLIMSTLGMMVGRFIGSIIGKKAEILGGLVLIGIGVQILWTHFHG
;
A
#
# COMPACT_ATOMS: atom_id res chain seq x y z
N MET A 1 -7.49 8.27 -3.55
CA MET A 1 -7.14 8.40 -2.10
C MET A 1 -7.17 9.85 -1.61
N ILE A 2 -6.11 10.68 -1.71
CA ILE A 2 -6.16 12.06 -1.16
C ILE A 2 -7.13 12.99 -1.92
N ILE A 3 -7.15 12.92 -3.26
CA ILE A 3 -8.05 13.73 -4.10
C ILE A 3 -9.52 13.37 -3.87
N GLU A 4 -9.83 12.08 -3.69
CA GLU A 4 -11.17 11.61 -3.28
C GLU A 4 -11.55 12.03 -1.86
N GLY A 5 -10.59 12.06 -0.93
CA GLY A 5 -10.80 12.53 0.44
C GLY A 5 -11.16 14.01 0.53
N PHE A 6 -10.63 14.84 -0.39
CA PHE A 6 -10.88 16.28 -0.47
C PHE A 6 -12.11 16.68 -1.30
N ARG A 7 -12.58 15.85 -2.25
CA ARG A 7 -13.82 16.09 -3.06
C ARG A 7 -15.11 15.81 -2.28
N GLY A 8 -15.21 16.32 -1.06
CA GLY A 8 -16.42 16.27 -0.24
C GLY A 8 -17.38 17.41 -0.50
N ALA A 9 -17.95 17.47 -1.71
CA ALA A 9 -19.20 18.13 -2.07
C ALA A 9 -19.48 17.75 -3.53
N ASP A 10 -20.68 17.28 -3.82
CA ASP A 10 -21.16 16.77 -5.12
C ASP A 10 -20.60 15.39 -5.50
N ASP A 11 -21.23 14.36 -4.94
CA ASP A 11 -21.90 13.32 -5.72
C ASP A 11 -22.44 12.27 -4.72
N GLU A 12 -23.68 12.49 -4.27
CA GLU A 12 -24.56 11.42 -3.82
C GLU A 12 -24.91 10.56 -5.04
N ASP A 13 -23.97 9.76 -5.54
CA ASP A 13 -24.25 8.75 -6.56
C ASP A 13 -23.63 7.41 -6.12
N GLU A 14 -24.42 6.67 -5.38
CA GLU A 14 -24.31 5.21 -5.29
C GLU A 14 -24.62 4.59 -6.66
N GLU A 15 -23.70 4.65 -7.64
CA GLU A 15 -23.79 3.89 -8.89
C GLU A 15 -22.46 3.18 -9.25
N PRO A 16 -22.52 2.05 -9.97
CA PRO A 16 -21.83 0.83 -9.57
C PRO A 16 -20.31 0.89 -9.80
N ARG A 17 -19.58 0.76 -8.69
CA ARG A 17 -18.13 0.60 -8.56
C ARG A 17 -17.59 -0.70 -9.20
N ARG A 18 -17.94 -1.00 -10.45
CA ARG A 18 -17.60 -2.25 -11.15
C ARG A 18 -16.59 -2.10 -12.28
N ARG A 19 -16.43 -0.90 -12.87
CA ARG A 19 -15.52 -0.67 -14.00
C ARG A 19 -14.12 -0.13 -13.61
N HIS A 20 -14.01 0.75 -12.61
CA HIS A 20 -12.70 1.24 -12.15
C HIS A 20 -11.99 0.29 -11.16
N GLY A 21 -12.75 -0.62 -10.53
CA GLY A 21 -12.19 -1.57 -9.56
C GLY A 21 -11.11 -2.48 -10.18
N PHE A 22 -11.30 -2.97 -11.41
CA PHE A 22 -10.34 -3.88 -12.03
C PHE A 22 -9.00 -3.20 -12.32
N TRP A 23 -9.00 -2.02 -12.94
CA TRP A 23 -7.77 -1.28 -13.20
C TRP A 23 -7.06 -0.85 -11.92
N LEU A 24 -7.81 -0.41 -10.90
CA LEU A 24 -7.25 -0.08 -9.59
C LEU A 24 -6.66 -1.30 -8.87
N LEU A 25 -7.32 -2.46 -8.94
CA LEU A 25 -6.80 -3.71 -8.38
C LEU A 25 -5.53 -4.15 -9.12
N VAL A 26 -5.51 -4.05 -10.45
CA VAL A 26 -4.33 -4.37 -11.26
C VAL A 26 -3.18 -3.42 -10.94
N THR A 27 -3.40 -2.10 -10.89
CA THR A 27 -2.34 -1.15 -10.57
C THR A 27 -1.83 -1.33 -9.14
N THR A 28 -2.71 -1.57 -8.18
CA THR A 28 -2.33 -1.83 -6.77
C THR A 28 -1.56 -3.14 -6.66
N ALA A 29 -1.97 -4.19 -7.36
CA ALA A 29 -1.28 -5.47 -7.37
C ALA A 29 0.13 -5.34 -7.99
N ILE A 30 0.27 -4.61 -9.10
CA ILE A 30 1.57 -4.33 -9.73
C ILE A 30 2.46 -3.50 -8.79
N ALA A 31 1.94 -2.42 -8.22
CA ALA A 31 2.70 -1.55 -7.31
C ALA A 31 3.20 -2.33 -6.08
N THR A 32 2.33 -3.14 -5.47
CA THR A 32 2.68 -3.98 -4.31
C THR A 32 3.68 -5.08 -4.67
N SER A 33 3.62 -5.63 -5.90
CA SER A 33 4.57 -6.65 -6.37
C SER A 33 5.96 -6.08 -6.64
N LEU A 34 6.04 -4.86 -7.20
CA LEU A 34 7.31 -4.17 -7.42
C LEU A 34 8.02 -3.85 -6.09
N ASP A 35 7.27 -3.46 -5.08
CA ASP A 35 7.79 -3.21 -3.73
C ASP A 35 8.41 -4.49 -3.11
N ALA A 36 7.68 -5.61 -3.16
CA ALA A 36 8.21 -6.90 -2.71
C ALA A 36 9.42 -7.38 -3.54
N MET A 37 9.42 -7.14 -4.85
CA MET A 37 10.54 -7.46 -5.74
C MET A 37 11.79 -6.65 -5.43
N ALA A 38 11.67 -5.34 -5.14
CA ALA A 38 12.81 -4.49 -4.81
C ALA A 38 13.56 -4.99 -3.57
N VAL A 39 12.83 -5.37 -2.52
CA VAL A 39 13.41 -5.98 -1.31
C VAL A 39 13.99 -7.37 -1.61
N GLY A 40 13.28 -8.19 -2.39
CA GLY A 40 13.74 -9.53 -2.77
C GLY A 40 15.05 -9.53 -3.57
N VAL A 41 15.17 -8.64 -4.56
CA VAL A 41 16.39 -8.46 -5.36
C VAL A 41 17.51 -7.87 -4.50
N GLY A 42 17.22 -6.88 -3.65
CA GLY A 42 18.21 -6.30 -2.73
C GLY A 42 18.84 -7.34 -1.80
N LEU A 43 18.04 -8.25 -1.26
CA LEU A 43 18.52 -9.34 -0.40
C LEU A 43 19.25 -10.45 -1.16
N ALA A 44 18.91 -10.70 -2.43
CA ALA A 44 19.62 -11.66 -3.28
C ALA A 44 21.10 -11.25 -3.50
N PHE A 45 21.39 -9.95 -3.54
CA PHE A 45 22.76 -9.44 -3.62
C PHE A 45 23.56 -9.61 -2.31
N LEU A 46 22.90 -9.81 -1.18
CA LEU A 46 23.53 -9.97 0.13
C LEU A 46 24.02 -11.40 0.44
N GLN A 47 24.00 -12.33 -0.53
CA GLN A 47 24.44 -13.74 -0.38
C GLN A 47 23.82 -14.48 0.82
N VAL A 48 22.65 -14.04 1.26
CA VAL A 48 21.91 -14.69 2.35
C VAL A 48 21.16 -15.91 1.81
N ASN A 49 20.86 -16.88 2.67
CA ASN A 49 20.14 -18.08 2.27
C ASN A 49 18.74 -17.72 1.73
N ILE A 50 18.58 -17.79 0.41
CA ILE A 50 17.37 -17.35 -0.31
C ILE A 50 16.12 -18.05 0.21
N ILE A 51 16.22 -19.33 0.60
CA ILE A 51 15.10 -20.12 1.09
C ILE A 51 14.63 -19.59 2.45
N ALA A 52 15.55 -19.34 3.39
CA ALA A 52 15.22 -18.79 4.70
C ALA A 52 14.62 -17.38 4.58
N THR A 53 15.20 -16.54 3.72
CA THR A 53 14.73 -15.17 3.47
C THR A 53 13.33 -15.15 2.83
N ALA A 54 13.11 -15.97 1.80
CA ALA A 54 11.82 -16.07 1.14
C ALA A 54 10.71 -16.57 2.09
N LEU A 55 11.04 -17.54 2.94
CA LEU A 55 10.10 -18.07 3.94
C LEU A 55 9.77 -17.02 5.01
N ALA A 56 10.76 -16.27 5.49
CA ALA A 56 10.55 -15.19 6.44
C ALA A 56 9.66 -14.06 5.87
N ILE A 57 9.95 -13.60 4.64
CA ILE A 57 9.15 -12.55 3.97
C ILE A 57 7.73 -13.05 3.69
N GLY A 58 7.58 -14.29 3.22
CA GLY A 58 6.28 -14.90 2.96
C GLY A 58 5.44 -15.00 4.23
N CYS A 59 6.02 -15.50 5.33
CA CYS A 59 5.35 -15.55 6.63
C CYS A 59 4.98 -14.16 7.16
N ALA A 60 5.90 -13.20 7.11
CA ALA A 60 5.64 -11.83 7.55
C ALA A 60 4.51 -11.19 6.73
N THR A 61 4.53 -11.34 5.40
CA THR A 61 3.50 -10.82 4.50
C THR A 61 2.14 -11.46 4.76
N LEU A 62 2.09 -12.78 4.99
CA LEU A 62 0.85 -13.49 5.34
C LEU A 62 0.24 -12.95 6.63
N ILE A 63 1.05 -12.84 7.69
CA ILE A 63 0.61 -12.33 8.98
C ILE A 63 0.13 -10.88 8.84
N MET A 64 0.91 -10.04 8.17
CA MET A 64 0.61 -8.62 8.03
C MET A 64 -0.61 -8.36 7.14
N SER A 65 -0.80 -9.12 6.05
CA SER A 65 -1.98 -9.03 5.20
C SER A 65 -3.23 -9.51 5.92
N THR A 66 -3.14 -10.61 6.68
CA THR A 66 -4.26 -11.14 7.47
C THR A 66 -4.69 -10.15 8.56
N LEU A 67 -3.73 -9.67 9.35
CA LEU A 67 -3.99 -8.67 10.39
C LEU A 67 -4.48 -7.35 9.78
N GLY A 68 -3.86 -6.89 8.70
CA GLY A 68 -4.22 -5.66 8.00
C GLY A 68 -5.66 -5.70 7.48
N MET A 69 -6.12 -6.84 6.93
CA MET A 69 -7.51 -6.99 6.50
C MET A 69 -8.50 -7.01 7.68
N MET A 70 -8.17 -7.72 8.78
CA MET A 70 -9.02 -7.76 9.98
C MET A 70 -9.12 -6.39 10.64
N VAL A 71 -7.99 -5.74 10.87
CA VAL A 71 -7.90 -4.39 11.48
C VAL A 71 -8.50 -3.34 10.55
N GLY A 72 -8.25 -3.43 9.25
CA GLY A 72 -8.79 -2.52 8.24
C GLY A 72 -10.32 -2.57 8.18
N ARG A 73 -10.94 -3.74 8.34
CA ARG A 73 -12.40 -3.87 8.48
C ARG A 73 -12.92 -3.13 9.71
N PHE A 74 -12.24 -3.26 10.85
CA PHE A 74 -12.66 -2.66 12.12
C PHE A 74 -12.45 -1.14 12.15
N ILE A 75 -11.27 -0.67 11.77
CA ILE A 75 -10.91 0.75 11.73
C ILE A 75 -11.66 1.47 10.59
N GLY A 76 -11.89 0.80 9.46
CA GLY A 76 -12.67 1.33 8.33
C GLY A 76 -14.10 1.72 8.73
N SER A 77 -14.70 1.00 9.67
CA SER A 77 -16.04 1.30 10.20
C SER A 77 -16.10 2.56 11.07
N ILE A 78 -14.99 2.95 11.72
CA ILE A 78 -15.00 4.03 12.73
C ILE A 78 -14.32 5.30 12.17
N ILE A 79 -13.29 5.15 11.33
CA ILE A 79 -12.39 6.25 10.92
C ILE A 79 -12.21 6.30 9.39
N GLY A 80 -12.95 5.49 8.62
CA GLY A 80 -12.71 5.22 7.19
C GLY A 80 -12.19 6.38 6.34
N LYS A 81 -12.90 7.52 6.30
CA LYS A 81 -12.51 8.67 5.47
C LYS A 81 -11.26 9.40 5.99
N LYS A 82 -11.07 9.48 7.32
CA LYS A 82 -9.86 10.08 7.91
C LYS A 82 -8.64 9.16 7.78
N ALA A 83 -8.84 7.85 7.90
CA ALA A 83 -7.79 6.85 7.75
C ALA A 83 -7.21 6.83 6.32
N GLU A 84 -8.07 6.98 5.30
CA GLU A 84 -7.63 7.06 3.90
C GLU A 84 -6.78 8.31 3.62
N ILE A 85 -7.19 9.47 4.12
CA ILE A 85 -6.44 10.73 3.97
C ILE A 85 -5.10 10.66 4.70
N LEU A 86 -5.10 10.13 5.94
CA LEU A 86 -3.90 10.02 6.77
C LEU A 86 -2.88 9.05 6.14
N GLY A 87 -3.34 7.90 5.64
CA GLY A 87 -2.50 6.94 4.94
C GLY A 87 -1.89 7.51 3.67
N GLY A 88 -2.67 8.22 2.86
CA GLY A 88 -2.15 8.92 1.68
C GLY A 88 -1.11 9.98 2.02
N LEU A 89 -1.35 10.79 3.06
CA LEU A 89 -0.43 11.85 3.47
C LEU A 89 0.91 11.28 3.95
N VAL A 90 0.88 10.20 4.74
CA VAL A 90 2.08 9.49 5.19
C VAL A 90 2.86 8.93 4.00
N LEU A 91 2.21 8.33 3.01
CA LEU A 91 2.86 7.80 1.81
C LEU A 91 3.53 8.90 0.97
N ILE A 92 2.88 10.06 0.82
CA ILE A 92 3.50 11.22 0.15
C ILE A 92 4.73 11.69 0.94
N GLY A 93 4.63 11.77 2.27
CA GLY A 93 5.76 12.15 3.12
C GLY A 93 6.96 11.23 2.96
N ILE A 94 6.74 9.90 2.96
CA ILE A 94 7.78 8.89 2.75
C ILE A 94 8.39 9.04 1.34
N GLY A 95 7.56 9.20 0.31
CA GLY A 95 8.02 9.36 -1.07
C GLY A 95 8.92 10.61 -1.24
N VAL A 96 8.50 11.75 -0.67
CA VAL A 96 9.30 12.99 -0.67
C VAL A 96 10.60 12.82 0.12
N GLN A 97 10.57 12.15 1.28
CA GLN A 97 11.78 11.86 2.07
C GLN A 97 12.79 11.01 1.29
N ILE A 98 12.35 9.97 0.60
CA ILE A 98 13.22 9.14 -0.24
C ILE A 98 13.83 9.97 -1.38
N LEU A 99 12.99 10.75 -2.07
CA LEU A 99 13.43 11.63 -3.16
C LEU A 99 14.46 12.65 -2.70
N TRP A 100 14.23 13.28 -1.55
CA TRP A 100 15.13 14.27 -1.01
C TRP A 100 16.46 13.66 -0.57
N THR A 101 16.40 12.50 0.10
CA THR A 101 17.60 11.73 0.49
C THR A 101 18.43 11.41 -0.75
N HIS A 102 17.83 10.81 -1.78
CA HIS A 102 18.55 10.42 -3.00
C HIS A 102 19.10 11.59 -3.84
N PHE A 103 18.50 12.78 -3.75
CA PHE A 103 18.94 13.95 -4.53
C PHE A 103 19.97 14.81 -3.78
N HIS A 104 20.03 14.72 -2.45
CA HIS A 104 20.97 15.45 -1.60
C HIS A 104 22.03 14.55 -0.92
N GLY A 105 22.06 13.24 -1.20
CA GLY A 105 23.04 12.27 -0.70
C GLY A 105 22.65 10.83 -0.96
#